data_AF-A0A2I0DRX5-F1
#
_entry.id   AF-A0A2I0DRX5-F1
#
_cell.length_a   1.000
_cell.length_b   1.000
_cell.length_c   1.000
_cell.angle_alpha   90.00
_cell.angle_beta   90.00
_cell.angle_gamma   90.00
#
_symmetry.space_group_name_H-M   'P 1'
#
loop_
_entity.id
_entity.type
_entity.pdbx_description
1 polymer ?
#
loop_
_entity_poly.entity_id
_entity_poly.type
_entity_poly.pdbx_seq_one_letter_code
_entity_poly.pdbx_strand_id
1 'polypeptide(L)'
;MTITLAQVNWPIVLRQQNSSELLRLETMHDWLEQTGMLGVLTGSFIVDYSGNSYLIAEDSPIKIRLASPQLTLAELRQSVQQYASLNGHCCTSKLNLNTIAQLFDIVEFIEQS
;
A
#
# COMPACT_ATOMS: atom_id res chain seq x y z
N MET A 1 -8.09 -6.77 17.35
CA MET A 1 -7.33 -8.02 17.16
C MET A 1 -6.07 -7.66 16.37
N THR A 2 -4.91 -8.04 16.87
CA THR A 2 -3.63 -7.81 16.19
C THR A 2 -3.36 -8.97 15.26
N ILE A 3 -2.95 -8.67 14.04
CA ILE A 3 -2.65 -9.61 12.96
C ILE A 3 -1.13 -9.51 12.70
N THR A 4 -0.52 -10.63 12.30
CA THR A 4 0.89 -10.65 11.90
C THR A 4 1.01 -10.49 10.39
N LEU A 5 2.11 -9.92 9.91
CA LEU A 5 2.37 -9.77 8.47
C LEU A 5 2.42 -11.11 7.72
N ALA A 6 2.66 -12.23 8.40
CA ALA A 6 2.59 -13.55 7.80
C ALA A 6 1.17 -14.00 7.41
N GLN A 7 0.13 -13.28 7.86
CA GLN A 7 -1.27 -13.62 7.62
C GLN A 7 -1.95 -12.77 6.54
N VAL A 8 -1.25 -11.81 5.93
CA VAL A 8 -1.79 -11.01 4.83
C VAL A 8 -1.65 -11.74 3.51
N ASN A 9 -2.53 -11.44 2.56
CA ASN A 9 -2.45 -12.01 1.22
C ASN A 9 -1.49 -11.19 0.36
N TRP A 10 -0.28 -11.69 0.17
CA TRP A 10 0.71 -11.09 -0.71
C TRP A 10 0.30 -11.21 -2.20
N PRO A 11 0.73 -10.28 -3.08
CA PRO A 11 1.51 -9.07 -2.79
C PRO A 11 0.73 -8.04 -1.96
N ILE A 12 1.44 -7.06 -1.40
CA ILE A 12 0.83 -5.93 -0.69
C ILE A 12 1.26 -4.59 -1.28
N VAL A 13 0.43 -3.56 -1.06
CA VAL A 13 0.80 -2.16 -1.26
C VAL A 13 0.85 -1.47 0.10
N LEU A 14 1.99 -0.89 0.42
CA LEU A 14 2.18 -0.01 1.58
C LEU A 14 1.87 1.43 1.16
N ARG A 15 0.92 2.06 1.86
CA ARG A 15 0.63 3.50 1.79
C ARG A 15 1.12 4.17 3.06
N GLN A 16 2.17 4.96 2.97
CA GLN A 16 2.73 5.66 4.11
C GLN A 16 1.80 6.79 4.60
N GLN A 17 1.74 7.02 5.92
CA GLN A 17 0.84 8.04 6.48
C GLN A 17 1.19 9.47 6.02
N ASN A 18 2.49 9.77 5.93
CA ASN A 18 3.01 11.13 5.71
C ASN A 18 3.63 11.31 4.32
N SER A 19 3.41 10.34 3.43
CA SER A 19 3.89 10.39 2.05
C SER A 19 2.77 9.96 1.12
N SER A 20 2.72 10.56 -0.06
CA SER A 20 1.85 10.07 -1.14
C SER A 20 2.54 8.97 -1.96
N GLU A 21 3.71 8.49 -1.51
CA GLU A 21 4.36 7.32 -2.05
C GLU A 21 3.60 6.04 -1.71
N LEU A 22 3.55 5.16 -2.70
CA LEU A 22 3.10 3.79 -2.56
C LEU A 22 4.31 2.90 -2.79
N LEU A 23 4.38 1.81 -2.04
CA LEU A 23 5.42 0.80 -2.21
C LEU A 23 4.76 -0.56 -2.39
N ARG A 24 4.99 -1.20 -3.52
CA ARG A 24 4.53 -2.56 -3.78
C ARG A 24 5.57 -3.57 -3.30
N LEU A 25 5.13 -4.59 -2.57
CA LEU A 25 5.99 -5.63 -2.02
C LEU A 25 5.40 -6.99 -2.38
N GLU A 26 6.19 -7.85 -3.02
CA GLU A 26 5.75 -9.18 -3.48
C GLU A 26 5.73 -10.18 -2.34
N THR A 27 6.67 -10.05 -1.41
CA THR A 27 6.86 -11.04 -0.35
C THR A 27 7.21 -10.42 0.99
N MET A 28 7.06 -11.23 2.05
CA MET A 28 7.54 -10.87 3.39
C MET A 28 9.05 -10.63 3.43
N HIS A 29 9.82 -11.20 2.49
CA HIS A 29 11.24 -10.91 2.38
C HIS A 29 11.48 -9.48 1.92
N ASP A 30 10.77 -9.04 0.87
CA ASP A 30 10.84 -7.68 0.35
C ASP A 30 10.47 -6.64 1.41
N TRP A 31 9.52 -6.98 2.30
CA TRP A 31 9.21 -6.13 3.44
C TRP A 31 10.45 -5.83 4.27
N LEU A 32 11.22 -6.86 4.65
CA LEU A 32 12.41 -6.67 5.48
C LEU A 32 13.49 -5.85 4.77
N GLU A 33 13.70 -6.09 3.48
CA GLU A 33 14.72 -5.41 2.69
C GLU A 33 14.38 -3.95 2.41
N GLN A 34 13.15 -3.69 1.98
CA GLN A 34 12.75 -2.37 1.48
C GLN A 34 12.24 -1.45 2.59
N THR A 35 11.62 -1.99 3.65
CA THR A 35 11.12 -1.16 4.76
C THR A 35 12.18 -0.79 5.78
N GLY A 36 13.32 -1.49 5.81
CA GLY A 36 14.38 -1.27 6.80
C GLY A 36 15.02 0.13 6.74
N MET A 37 14.93 0.81 5.58
CA MET A 37 15.40 2.19 5.40
C MET A 37 14.27 3.22 5.46
N LEU A 38 13.01 2.78 5.52
CA LEU A 38 11.89 3.68 5.69
C LEU A 38 11.87 4.20 7.14
N GLY A 39 11.42 5.44 7.32
CA GLY A 39 11.23 6.02 8.65
C GLY A 39 10.09 5.35 9.42
N VAL A 40 9.50 6.09 10.36
CA VAL A 40 8.36 5.59 11.17
C VAL A 40 7.20 5.17 10.27
N LEU A 41 6.83 3.89 10.33
CA LEU A 41 5.72 3.33 9.55
C LEU A 41 4.42 3.24 10.34
N THR A 42 4.48 3.41 11.66
CA THR A 42 3.29 3.47 12.52
C THR A 42 2.29 4.51 11.98
N GLY A 43 1.03 4.11 11.84
CA GLY A 43 -0.04 4.92 11.25
C GLY A 43 -0.21 4.78 9.72
N SER A 44 0.71 4.08 9.05
CA SER A 44 0.60 3.74 7.63
C SER A 44 -0.38 2.58 7.41
N PHE A 45 -0.81 2.42 6.15
CA PHE A 45 -1.75 1.36 5.75
C PHE A 45 -1.08 0.34 4.84
N ILE A 46 -1.44 -0.92 5.03
CA ILE A 46 -1.11 -2.03 4.13
C ILE A 46 -2.41 -2.46 3.45
N VAL A 47 -2.39 -2.64 2.14
CA VAL A 47 -3.49 -3.22 1.37
C VAL A 47 -3.01 -4.53 0.79
N ASP A 48 -3.69 -5.62 1.10
CA ASP A 48 -3.35 -6.95 0.60
C ASP A 48 -4.07 -7.26 -0.71
N TYR A 49 -3.64 -8.31 -1.41
CA TYR A 49 -4.20 -8.69 -2.71
C TYR A 49 -5.67 -9.13 -2.65
N SER A 50 -6.15 -9.54 -1.47
CA SER A 50 -7.57 -9.85 -1.24
C SER A 50 -8.44 -8.60 -1.02
N GLY A 51 -7.82 -7.42 -0.97
CA GLY A 51 -8.52 -6.14 -0.77
C GLY A 51 -8.70 -5.73 0.68
N ASN A 52 -8.10 -6.47 1.62
CA ASN A 52 -8.13 -6.07 3.01
C ASN A 52 -7.09 -4.98 3.26
N SER A 53 -7.49 -3.99 4.02
CA SER A 53 -6.64 -2.91 4.50
C SER A 53 -6.33 -3.10 5.99
N TYR A 54 -5.08 -2.87 6.36
CA TYR A 54 -4.56 -3.01 7.70
C TYR A 54 -3.82 -1.73 8.10
N LEU A 55 -4.04 -1.26 9.31
CA LEU A 55 -3.24 -0.17 9.89
C LEU A 55 -2.04 -0.75 10.63
N ILE A 56 -0.86 -0.20 10.39
CA ILE A 56 0.33 -0.46 11.20
C ILE A 56 0.19 0.26 12.53
N ALA A 57 0.01 -0.51 13.61
CA ALA A 57 -0.17 0.02 14.96
C ALA A 57 1.15 0.21 15.71
N GLU A 58 2.14 -0.65 15.42
CA GLU A 58 3.51 -0.58 15.94
C GLU A 58 4.44 -1.09 14.82
N ASP A 59 5.63 -0.51 14.68
CA ASP A 59 6.60 -0.83 13.63
C ASP A 59 7.76 -1.72 14.10
N SER A 60 7.99 -1.84 15.42
CA SER A 60 9.02 -2.74 15.99
C SER A 60 8.62 -3.32 17.36
N PRO A 61 8.23 -4.61 17.43
CA PRO A 61 7.95 -5.51 16.31
C PRO A 61 6.69 -5.06 15.56
N ILE A 62 6.64 -5.31 14.27
CA ILE A 62 5.49 -4.90 13.47
C ILE A 62 4.20 -5.58 13.93
N LYS A 63 3.20 -4.75 14.22
CA LYS A 63 1.86 -5.18 14.58
C LYS A 63 0.86 -4.45 13.71
N ILE A 64 0.06 -5.21 12.99
CA ILE A 64 -0.98 -4.67 12.14
C ILE A 64 -2.35 -5.01 12.72
N ARG A 65 -3.34 -4.17 12.42
CA ARG A 65 -4.74 -4.42 12.77
C ARG A 65 -5.59 -4.19 11.54
N LEU A 66 -6.62 -5.01 11.36
CA LEU A 66 -7.59 -4.78 10.30
C LEU A 66 -8.15 -3.36 10.44
N ALA A 67 -8.11 -2.59 9.36
CA ALA A 67 -8.60 -1.21 9.36
C ALA A 67 -10.13 -1.21 9.58
N SER A 68 -10.61 -0.27 10.37
CA SER A 68 -12.04 -0.08 10.60
C SER A 68 -12.30 1.43 10.66
N PRO A 69 -12.86 2.03 9.60
CA PRO A 69 -13.32 1.38 8.36
C PRO A 69 -12.18 0.83 7.49
N GLN A 70 -12.53 -0.11 6.61
CA GLN A 70 -11.65 -0.54 5.51
C GLN A 70 -11.45 0.62 4.52
N LEU A 71 -10.27 0.70 3.91
CA LEU A 71 -10.02 1.63 2.80
C LEU A 71 -10.92 1.29 1.62
N THR A 72 -11.61 2.30 1.12
CA THR A 72 -12.48 2.19 -0.05
C THR A 72 -11.68 2.24 -1.34
N LEU A 73 -12.22 1.67 -2.43
CA LEU A 73 -11.62 1.81 -3.76
C LEU A 73 -11.46 3.27 -4.19
N ALA A 74 -12.31 4.18 -3.70
CA ALA A 74 -12.19 5.61 -3.97
C ALA A 74 -10.95 6.21 -3.31
N GLU A 75 -10.68 5.87 -2.05
CA GLU A 75 -9.47 6.30 -1.34
C GLU A 75 -8.21 5.71 -1.97
N LEU A 76 -8.24 4.42 -2.36
CA LEU A 76 -7.12 3.76 -3.03
C LEU A 76 -6.85 4.39 -4.41
N ARG A 77 -7.90 4.68 -5.18
CA ARG A 77 -7.78 5.40 -6.46
C ARG A 77 -7.13 6.75 -6.27
N GLN A 78 -7.55 7.52 -5.26
CA GLN A 78 -6.95 8.81 -4.96
C GLN A 78 -5.46 8.66 -4.61
N SER A 79 -5.09 7.69 -3.78
CA SER A 79 -3.69 7.44 -3.42
C SER A 79 -2.83 7.09 -4.64
N VAL A 80 -3.32 6.22 -5.53
CA VAL A 80 -2.62 5.87 -6.78
C VAL A 80 -2.50 7.05 -7.72
N GLN A 81 -3.55 7.87 -7.85
CA GLN A 81 -3.49 9.07 -8.69
C GLN A 81 -2.47 10.07 -8.16
N GLN A 82 -2.38 10.26 -6.85
CA GLN A 82 -1.36 11.10 -6.22
C GLN A 82 0.04 10.55 -6.46
N TYR A 83 0.23 9.24 -6.27
CA TYR A 83 1.50 8.58 -6.52
C TYR A 83 1.96 8.66 -7.99
N ALA A 84 1.05 8.44 -8.93
CA ALA A 84 1.29 8.60 -10.35
C ALA A 84 1.70 10.04 -10.70
N SER A 85 1.04 11.04 -10.12
CA SER A 85 1.39 12.45 -10.32
C SER A 85 2.77 12.81 -9.75
N LEU A 86 3.17 12.25 -8.61
CA LEU A 86 4.52 12.42 -8.07
C LEU A 86 5.60 11.86 -9.01
N ASN A 87 5.30 10.76 -9.70
CA ASN A 87 6.19 10.12 -10.67
C ASN A 87 6.04 10.69 -12.10
N GLY A 88 5.49 11.89 -12.26
CA GLY A 88 5.44 12.59 -13.55
C GLY A 88 4.36 12.10 -14.53
N HIS A 89 3.51 11.15 -14.15
CA HIS A 89 2.34 10.78 -14.94
C HIS A 89 1.25 11.84 -14.76
N CYS A 90 1.10 12.74 -15.72
CA CYS A 90 0.14 13.85 -15.64
C CYS A 90 -1.30 13.49 -16.06
N CYS A 91 -1.51 12.33 -16.70
CA CYS A 91 -2.82 11.86 -17.18
C CYS A 91 -3.52 10.90 -16.20
N THR A 92 -3.41 11.14 -14.89
CA THR A 92 -3.89 10.23 -13.83
C THR A 92 -5.42 10.09 -13.78
N SER A 93 -6.16 11.04 -14.35
CA SER A 93 -7.62 10.97 -14.47
C SER A 93 -8.12 9.80 -15.32
N LYS A 94 -7.25 9.16 -16.11
CA LYS A 94 -7.56 7.95 -16.89
C LYS A 94 -7.24 6.63 -16.15
N LEU A 95 -6.60 6.70 -14.98
CA LEU A 95 -6.32 5.53 -14.15
C LEU A 95 -7.60 5.08 -13.45
N ASN A 96 -8.33 4.21 -14.13
CA ASN A 96 -9.58 3.64 -13.64
C ASN A 96 -9.29 2.45 -12.72
N LEU A 97 -9.13 2.71 -11.42
CA LEU A 97 -9.11 1.69 -10.39
C LEU A 97 -10.54 1.31 -10.00
N ASN A 98 -10.97 0.13 -10.45
CA ASN A 98 -12.27 -0.49 -10.16
C ASN A 98 -12.15 -1.82 -9.41
N THR A 99 -10.96 -2.43 -9.40
CA THR A 99 -10.67 -3.67 -8.67
C THR A 99 -9.37 -3.53 -7.90
N ILE A 100 -9.16 -4.42 -6.93
CA ILE A 100 -7.90 -4.50 -6.19
C ILE A 100 -6.76 -4.98 -7.08
N ALA A 101 -6.97 -5.94 -7.98
CA ALA A 101 -5.93 -6.35 -8.93
C ALA A 101 -5.38 -5.15 -9.73
N GLN A 102 -6.26 -4.25 -10.18
CA GLN A 102 -5.84 -3.02 -10.88
C GLN A 102 -5.01 -2.07 -10.03
N LEU A 103 -5.16 -2.06 -8.69
CA LEU A 103 -4.27 -1.31 -7.81
C LEU A 103 -2.83 -1.74 -8.01
N PHE A 104 -2.58 -3.06 -7.96
CA PHE A 104 -1.24 -3.62 -8.08
C PHE A 104 -0.66 -3.40 -9.46
N ASP A 105 -1.44 -3.65 -10.52
CA ASP A 105 -1.00 -3.43 -11.91
C ASP A 105 -0.60 -1.97 -12.17
N ILE A 106 -1.36 -1.01 -11.61
CA ILE A 106 -1.06 0.41 -11.79
C ILE A 106 0.18 0.83 -10.99
N VAL A 107 0.32 0.37 -9.75
CA VAL A 107 1.51 0.71 -8.94
C VAL A 107 2.78 0.14 -9.58
N GLU A 108 2.73 -1.12 -10.05
CA GLU A 108 3.85 -1.73 -10.79
C GLU A 108 4.20 -0.93 -12.06
N PHE A 109 3.20 -0.52 -12.84
CA PHE A 109 3.41 0.29 -14.04
C PHE A 109 4.11 1.63 -13.72
N ILE A 110 3.74 2.28 -12.62
CA ILE A 110 4.34 3.55 -12.19
C ILE A 110 5.79 3.33 -11.72
N GLU A 111 6.05 2.29 -10.93
CA GLU A 111 7.41 1.97 -10.42
C GLU A 111 8.40 1.61 -11.54
N GLN A 112 7.92 1.09 -12.67
CA GLN A 112 8.74 0.67 -13.82
C GLN A 112 8.91 1.75 -14.91
N SER A 113 8.27 2.92 -14.76
CA SER A 113 8.30 4.01 -15.75
C SER A 113 9.44 5.00 -15.51
#